data_AF-A0A2E6RIH9-F1
#
_entry.id   AF-A0A2E6RIH9-F1
#
_cell.length_a   1.000
_cell.length_b   1.000
_cell.length_c   1.000
_cell.angle_alpha   90.00
_cell.angle_beta   90.00
_cell.angle_gamma   90.00
#
_symmetry.space_group_name_H-M   'P 1'
#
loop_
_entity.id
_entity.type
_entity.pdbx_description
1 polymer ?
#
loop_
_entity_poly.entity_id
_entity_poly.type
_entity_poly.pdbx_seq_one_letter_code
_entity_poly.pdbx_strand_id
1 'polypeptide(L)'
;MKKDKYKEIIKNLISVGIEFKMHNNRYPVIYSKTKIDPEILEIAIDHREGIARILNEEKEELLKSYNDSEGANKFFYKTILEEKFNQKMDKF
;
A
#
# COMPACT_ATOMS: atom_id res chain seq x y z
N MET A 1 -0.44 -19.92 0.33
CA MET A 1 0.48 -20.06 1.48
C MET A 1 1.38 -18.85 1.72
N LYS A 2 2.29 -18.41 0.81
CA LYS A 2 3.13 -17.21 1.08
C LYS A 2 2.39 -15.87 0.95
N LYS A 3 1.38 -15.76 0.08
CA LYS A 3 0.61 -14.52 -0.16
C LYS A 3 -0.24 -14.14 1.06
N ASP A 4 -0.88 -15.12 1.68
CA ASP A 4 -1.77 -14.93 2.83
C ASP A 4 -0.99 -14.43 4.05
N LYS A 5 0.22 -14.96 4.28
CA LYS A 5 1.13 -14.52 5.34
C LYS A 5 1.42 -13.01 5.28
N TYR A 6 1.78 -12.49 4.11
CA TYR A 6 2.14 -11.07 4.01
C TYR A 6 0.93 -10.15 4.11
N LYS A 7 -0.25 -10.57 3.63
CA LYS A 7 -1.49 -9.83 3.86
C LYS A 7 -1.81 -9.72 5.35
N GLU A 8 -1.60 -10.79 6.11
CA GLU A 8 -1.78 -10.79 7.57
C GLU A 8 -0.76 -9.89 8.28
N ILE A 9 0.53 -9.97 7.91
CA ILE A 9 1.56 -9.06 8.42
C ILE A 9 1.19 -7.59 8.17
N ILE A 10 0.79 -7.25 6.94
CA ILE A 10 0.35 -5.89 6.60
C ILE A 10 -0.83 -5.46 7.46
N LYS A 11 -1.84 -6.32 7.61
CA LYS A 11 -3.03 -6.01 8.43
C LYS A 11 -2.64 -5.74 9.89
N ASN A 12 -1.77 -6.56 10.47
CA ASN A 12 -1.32 -6.40 11.84
C ASN A 12 -0.50 -5.10 12.01
N LEU A 13 0.40 -4.80 11.07
CA LEU A 13 1.19 -3.55 11.08
C LEU A 13 0.29 -2.31 10.95
N ILE A 14 -0.70 -2.34 10.07
CA ILE A 14 -1.68 -1.25 9.94
C ILE A 14 -2.50 -1.08 11.22
N SER A 15 -2.91 -2.18 11.87
CA SER A 15 -3.71 -2.09 13.11
C SER A 15 -2.96 -1.43 14.28
N VAL A 16 -1.63 -1.42 14.25
CA VAL A 16 -0.79 -0.74 15.24
C VAL A 16 -0.30 0.64 14.78
N GLY A 17 -0.81 1.13 13.63
CA GLY A 17 -0.57 2.49 13.15
C GLY A 17 0.61 2.65 12.19
N ILE A 18 1.12 1.55 11.61
CA ILE A 18 2.09 1.63 10.50
C ILE A 18 1.35 1.91 9.19
N GLU A 19 1.84 2.89 8.44
CA GLU A 19 1.36 3.23 7.10
C GLU A 19 2.44 2.89 6.06
N PHE A 20 1.99 2.50 4.87
CA PHE A 20 2.85 2.15 3.73
C PHE A 20 2.53 3.03 2.54
N LYS A 21 3.54 3.70 1.99
CA LYS A 21 3.41 4.47 0.75
C LYS A 21 4.41 3.97 -0.29
N MET A 22 3.91 3.58 -1.46
CA MET A 22 4.76 3.21 -2.58
C MET A 22 5.19 4.49 -3.30
N HIS A 23 6.50 4.71 -3.34
CA HIS A 23 7.12 5.70 -4.23
C HIS A 23 7.61 4.99 -5.50
N ASN A 24 8.24 5.71 -6.43
CA ASN A 24 8.82 5.14 -7.66
C ASN A 24 9.97 4.12 -7.39
N ASN A 25 10.24 3.80 -6.13
CA ASN A 25 11.28 2.87 -5.69
C ASN A 25 10.71 1.45 -5.53
N ARG A 26 11.61 0.46 -5.51
CA ARG A 26 11.26 -0.96 -5.34
C ARG A 26 10.58 -1.30 -4.00
N TYR A 27 10.77 -0.47 -2.97
CA TYR A 27 10.27 -0.73 -1.61
C TYR A 27 9.36 0.41 -1.13
N PRO A 28 8.32 0.09 -0.34
CA PRO A 28 7.48 1.11 0.28
C PRO A 28 8.27 1.92 1.29
N VAL A 29 7.90 3.20 1.41
CA VAL A 29 8.20 3.99 2.60
C VAL A 29 7.29 3.51 3.72
N ILE A 30 7.90 3.14 4.84
CA ILE A 30 7.24 2.67 6.05
C ILE A 30 7.30 3.82 7.05
N TYR A 31 6.16 4.26 7.55
CA TYR A 31 6.10 5.37 8.50
C TYR A 31 4.94 5.21 9.49
N SER A 32 4.97 6.01 10.56
CA SER A 32 3.84 6.16 11.48
C SER A 32 3.72 7.60 11.93
N LYS A 33 2.48 8.02 12.21
CA LYS A 33 2.18 9.34 12.78
C LYS A 33 2.35 9.36 14.30
N THR A 34 2.31 8.19 14.94
CA THR A 34 2.44 8.02 16.38
C THR A 34 3.74 7.32 16.72
N LYS A 35 4.19 7.44 17.97
CA LYS A 35 5.33 6.65 18.45
C LYS A 35 4.93 5.18 18.44
N ILE A 36 5.71 4.35 17.73
CA ILE A 36 5.54 2.90 17.67
C ILE A 36 6.75 2.24 18.32
N ASP A 37 6.54 1.05 18.88
CA ASP A 37 7.61 0.20 19.38
C ASP A 37 8.67 -0.04 18.28
N PRO A 38 9.96 0.21 18.56
CA PRO A 38 11.04 -0.08 17.61
C PRO A 38 11.00 -1.51 17.05
N GLU A 39 10.63 -2.52 17.85
CA GLU A 39 10.56 -3.91 17.39
C GLU A 39 9.50 -4.12 16.30
N ILE A 40 8.37 -3.40 16.39
CA ILE A 40 7.31 -3.43 15.36
C ILE A 40 7.82 -2.80 14.06
N LEU A 41 8.60 -1.73 14.15
CA LEU A 41 9.19 -1.10 12.99
C LEU A 41 10.23 -2.02 12.32
N GLU A 42 11.03 -2.75 13.12
CA GLU A 42 11.97 -3.76 12.61
C GLU A 42 11.26 -4.87 11.85
N ILE A 43 10.15 -5.40 12.37
CA ILE A 43 9.32 -6.40 11.67
C ILE A 43 8.87 -5.88 10.30
N ALA A 44 8.45 -4.62 10.23
CA ALA A 44 8.03 -4.00 8.98
C ALA A 44 9.18 -3.89 7.97
N ILE A 45 10.38 -3.53 8.44
CA ILE A 45 11.60 -3.43 7.63
C ILE A 45 12.06 -4.81 7.13
N ASP A 46 12.07 -5.82 8.00
CA ASP A 46 12.48 -7.20 7.68
C ASP A 46 11.58 -7.85 6.62
N HIS A 47 10.30 -7.46 6.59
CA HIS A 47 9.32 -7.95 5.63
C HIS A 47 9.08 -7.02 4.44
N ARG A 48 9.86 -5.93 4.30
CA ARG A 48 9.62 -4.87 3.30
C ARG A 48 9.48 -5.37 1.86
N GLU A 49 10.24 -6.40 1.46
CA GLU A 49 10.19 -6.93 0.10
C GLU A 49 8.89 -7.72 -0.15
N GLY A 50 8.50 -8.54 0.81
CA GLY A 50 7.23 -9.26 0.74
C GLY A 50 6.04 -8.31 0.74
N ILE A 51 6.10 -7.27 1.58
CA ILE A 51 5.10 -6.19 1.64
C ILE A 51 5.05 -5.45 0.29
N ALA A 52 6.19 -5.04 -0.27
CA ALA A 52 6.26 -4.37 -1.56
C ALA A 52 5.56 -5.17 -2.68
N ARG A 53 5.79 -6.50 -2.71
CA ARG A 53 5.13 -7.37 -3.68
C ARG A 53 3.61 -7.36 -3.53
N ILE A 54 3.09 -7.49 -2.31
CA ILE A 54 1.64 -7.44 -2.07
C ILE A 54 1.05 -6.08 -2.46
N LEU A 55 1.73 -4.99 -2.12
CA LEU A 55 1.30 -3.64 -2.47
C LEU A 55 1.29 -3.42 -3.99
N ASN A 56 2.26 -3.96 -4.73
CA ASN A 56 2.25 -3.89 -6.20
C ASN A 56 1.09 -4.69 -6.82
N GLU A 57 0.79 -5.87 -6.29
CA GLU A 57 -0.38 -6.65 -6.73
C GLU A 57 -1.68 -5.86 -6.45
N GLU A 58 -1.80 -5.24 -5.28
CA GLU A 58 -2.93 -4.37 -4.92
C GLU A 58 -3.05 -3.17 -5.88
N LYS A 59 -1.92 -2.55 -6.24
CA LYS A 59 -1.87 -1.44 -7.22
C LYS A 59 -2.41 -1.87 -8.58
N GLU A 60 -2.01 -3.04 -9.06
CA GLU A 60 -2.46 -3.57 -10.36
C GLU A 60 -3.98 -3.85 -10.36
N GLU A 61 -4.50 -4.42 -9.28
CA GLU A 61 -5.94 -4.66 -9.09
C GLU A 61 -6.73 -3.33 -9.02
N LEU A 62 -6.20 -2.31 -8.34
CA LEU A 62 -6.79 -0.97 -8.28
C LEU A 62 -6.77 -0.27 -9.64
N LEU A 63 -5.70 -0.41 -10.42
CA LEU A 63 -5.62 0.15 -11.78
C LEU A 63 -6.68 -0.45 -12.70
N LYS A 64 -6.89 -1.76 -12.64
CA LYS A 64 -7.98 -2.42 -13.38
C LYS A 64 -9.34 -1.85 -12.96
N SER A 65 -9.57 -1.79 -11.65
CA SER A 65 -10.82 -1.24 -11.08
C SER A 65 -11.05 0.22 -11.49
N TYR A 66 -10.00 1.04 -11.54
CA TYR A 66 -10.07 2.43 -12.01
C TYR A 66 -10.47 2.51 -13.50
N ASN A 67 -9.85 1.68 -14.35
CA ASN A 67 -10.12 1.68 -15.79
C ASN A 67 -11.57 1.26 -16.09
N ASP A 68 -12.09 0.30 -15.33
CA ASP A 68 -13.45 -0.26 -15.49
C ASP A 68 -14.54 0.59 -14.80
N SER A 69 -14.15 1.65 -14.08
CA SER A 69 -15.07 2.48 -13.30
C SER A 69 -15.38 3.82 -13.96
N GLU A 70 -16.48 4.42 -13.51
CA GLU A 70 -16.92 5.77 -13.85
C GLU A 70 -17.39 6.55 -12.61
N GLY A 71 -17.55 7.87 -12.76
CA GLY A 71 -18.08 8.75 -11.71
C GLY A 71 -17.33 8.68 -10.38
N ALA A 72 -18.08 8.58 -9.28
CA ALA A 72 -17.54 8.58 -7.92
C ALA A 72 -16.58 7.41 -7.64
N ASN A 73 -16.84 6.22 -8.19
CA ASN A 73 -15.95 5.07 -8.02
C ASN A 73 -14.60 5.31 -8.69
N LYS A 74 -14.62 5.91 -9.89
CA LYS A 74 -13.39 6.28 -10.59
C LYS A 74 -12.57 7.30 -9.81
N PHE A 75 -13.23 8.29 -9.21
CA PHE A 75 -12.58 9.26 -8.33
C PHE A 75 -11.98 8.60 -7.08
N PHE A 76 -12.72 7.70 -6.44
CA PHE A 76 -12.24 6.95 -5.27
C PHE A 76 -10.97 6.14 -5.57
N TYR A 77 -10.97 5.34 -6.65
CA TYR A 77 -9.78 4.56 -7.02
C TYR A 77 -8.60 5.47 -7.41
N LYS A 78 -8.88 6.59 -8.10
CA LYS A 78 -7.87 7.61 -8.41
C LYS A 78 -7.21 8.14 -7.14
N THR A 79 -7.98 8.52 -6.13
CA THR A 79 -7.45 9.02 -4.85
C THR A 79 -6.48 8.02 -4.23
N ILE A 80 -6.84 6.73 -4.18
CA ILE A 80 -5.97 5.70 -3.61
C ILE A 80 -4.68 5.54 -4.42
N LEU A 81 -4.78 5.50 -5.76
CA LEU A 81 -3.62 5.38 -6.65
C LEU A 81 -2.65 6.57 -6.52
N GLU A 82 -3.18 7.78 -6.38
CA GLU A 82 -2.37 8.99 -6.20
C GLU A 82 -1.75 9.07 -4.80
N GLU A 83 -2.53 8.85 -3.75
CA GLU A 83 -2.08 9.05 -2.37
C GLU A 83 -1.15 7.93 -1.87
N LYS A 84 -1.53 6.67 -2.10
CA LYS A 84 -0.81 5.48 -1.61
C LYS A 84 0.27 5.00 -2.57
N PHE A 85 0.05 5.14 -3.89
CA PHE A 85 0.94 4.59 -4.90
C PHE A 85 1.72 5.64 -5.72
N ASN A 86 1.53 6.92 -5.42
CA ASN A 86 2.17 8.04 -6.11
C ASN A 86 2.00 7.97 -7.65
N GLN A 87 0.93 7.32 -8.10
CA GLN A 87 0.64 7.12 -9.50
C GLN A 87 -0.18 8.30 -9.99
N LYS A 88 0.41 9.17 -10.81
CA LYS A 88 -0.33 10.26 -11.45
C LYS A 88 -1.36 9.66 -12.39
N MET A 89 -2.63 10.00 -12.18
CA MET A 89 -3.71 9.62 -13.06
C MET A 89 -4.13 10.85 -13.88
N ASP A 90 -4.37 10.66 -15.18
CA ASP A 90 -4.77 11.78 -16.04
C ASP A 90 -6.03 12.49 -15.51
N LYS A 91 -6.12 13.79 -15.79
CA LYS A 91 -7.31 14.58 -15.50
C LYS A 91 -8.28 14.38 -16.67
N PHE A 92 -9.52 14.00 -16.35
CA PHE A 92 -10.63 13.96 -17.29
C PHE A 92 -10.87 15.32 -17.94
#